data_AF-A0A0W0GBY5-F1
#
_entry.id   AF-A0A0W0GBY5-F1
#
_cell.length_a   1.000
_cell.length_b   1.000
_cell.length_c   1.000
_cell.angle_alpha   90.00
_cell.angle_beta   90.00
_cell.angle_gamma   90.00
#
_symmetry.space_group_name_H-M   'P 1'
#
loop_
_entity.id
_entity.type
_entity.pdbx_description
1 polymer ?
#
loop_
_entity_poly.entity_id
_entity_poly.type
_entity_poly.pdbx_seq_one_letter_code
_entity_poly.pdbx_strand_id
1 'polypeptide(L)'
;MSDHDDQHNYSGTLRPGALAALPDNQLAGLGVFIRRLRSLFVSFDMSFNNFFFTSILLAVLCTTTVNAVPAPAWSKRSTHGKITARSGLKLEYYQPESQFKTYGGLTNNTLTWIQNQLQLDDSGIAWQSGWSMHNVSCGYVKQVHDGIPFVNAVGNVMFKDNNAVAFGNSFIDKAKAKIAPSKPTIDSKDAVAKAESVFDGTNTGLPEPSLKYWVRPDGSAALVHAVQVQNESVGTSYEAFIDAHSGEVLSATDFVSDSTFRGLSVQKTNLDDGLELIVDPEDFRASPNGWNSLDGANMTDTSGNNAIILALNTTELFLEGQVGGNGSLTFDFTYDSSKDPTDPNNTNAARANAFYIANTFHDFTY
;
A
#
# COMPACT_ATOMS: atom_id res chain seq x y z
N MET A 1 22.34 -40.53 -49.10
CA MET A 1 21.35 -39.93 -50.02
C MET A 1 20.57 -38.93 -49.18
N SER A 2 21.17 -37.75 -48.99
CA SER A 2 20.75 -36.44 -49.58
C SER A 2 19.77 -35.75 -48.63
N ASP A 3 20.24 -34.84 -47.77
CA ASP A 3 20.27 -33.36 -47.95
C ASP A 3 18.86 -32.74 -47.85
N HIS A 4 18.58 -31.66 -47.11
CA HIS A 4 19.37 -30.44 -46.87
C HIS A 4 18.97 -29.71 -45.57
N ASP A 5 19.95 -29.00 -45.01
CA ASP A 5 19.90 -27.91 -44.04
C ASP A 5 19.02 -26.72 -44.49
N ASP A 6 18.50 -25.95 -43.52
CA ASP A 6 18.48 -24.48 -43.63
C ASP A 6 18.49 -23.82 -42.24
N GLN A 7 19.60 -23.12 -41.96
CA GLN A 7 19.75 -22.14 -40.89
C GLN A 7 19.37 -20.75 -41.41
N HIS A 8 18.52 -20.02 -40.68
CA HIS A 8 18.27 -18.61 -40.95
C HIS A 8 19.04 -17.70 -39.98
N ASN A 9 20.14 -17.16 -40.51
CA ASN A 9 20.76 -15.90 -40.11
C ASN A 9 19.82 -14.72 -40.38
N TYR A 10 19.63 -13.83 -39.40
CA TYR A 10 19.07 -12.49 -39.62
C TYR A 10 20.18 -11.44 -39.55
N SER A 11 20.63 -10.96 -40.71
CA SER A 11 21.32 -9.67 -40.86
C SER A 11 20.43 -8.75 -41.70
N GLY A 12 20.09 -7.57 -41.19
CA GLY A 12 19.22 -6.61 -41.88
C GLY A 12 19.37 -5.17 -41.36
N THR A 13 20.41 -4.51 -41.86
CA THR A 13 20.54 -3.08 -42.23
C THR A 13 19.49 -2.05 -41.75
N LEU A 14 19.99 -1.05 -41.02
CA LEU A 14 19.37 0.25 -40.72
C LEU A 14 19.05 1.06 -42.01
N ARG A 15 17.86 1.65 -42.08
CA ARG A 15 17.54 2.76 -43.00
C ARG A 15 17.04 3.99 -42.22
N PRO A 16 17.42 5.23 -42.61
CA PRO A 16 17.10 6.45 -41.89
C PRO A 16 15.82 7.14 -42.43
N GLY A 17 15.10 7.81 -41.52
CA GLY A 17 14.26 8.97 -41.85
C GLY A 17 12.76 8.83 -41.61
N ALA A 18 12.25 9.51 -40.56
CA ALA A 18 10.99 10.25 -40.58
C ALA A 18 10.93 11.18 -39.35
N LEU A 19 11.42 12.40 -39.52
CA LEU A 19 11.22 13.52 -38.59
C LEU A 19 9.78 14.01 -38.80
N ALA A 20 8.86 13.68 -37.88
CA ALA A 20 7.49 14.20 -37.92
C ALA A 20 7.43 15.55 -37.19
N ALA A 21 7.04 16.57 -37.93
CA ALA A 21 6.94 17.98 -37.53
C ALA A 21 5.86 18.23 -36.47
N LEU A 22 6.12 19.18 -35.57
CA LEU A 22 5.13 19.75 -34.65
C LEU A 22 4.25 20.77 -35.38
N PRO A 23 2.94 20.90 -35.04
CA PRO A 23 2.01 21.80 -35.71
C PRO A 23 2.25 23.30 -35.41
N ASP A 24 2.12 24.14 -36.45
CA ASP A 24 2.42 25.59 -36.49
C ASP A 24 1.66 26.48 -35.47
N ASN A 25 0.61 25.97 -34.80
CA ASN A 25 -0.19 26.75 -33.86
C ASN A 25 0.46 26.92 -32.47
N GLN A 26 1.60 26.27 -32.20
CA GLN A 26 2.36 26.41 -30.95
C GLN A 26 3.51 27.44 -31.05
N LEU A 27 3.92 27.83 -32.27
CA LEU A 27 4.98 28.82 -32.49
C LEU A 27 4.48 30.27 -32.39
N ALA A 28 3.20 30.51 -32.69
CA ALA A 28 2.60 31.85 -32.63
C ALA A 28 2.39 32.37 -31.19
N GLY A 29 2.08 31.48 -30.23
CA GLY A 29 1.88 31.84 -28.82
C GLY A 29 3.16 32.23 -28.09
N LEU A 30 4.27 31.55 -28.41
CA LEU A 30 5.59 31.83 -27.83
C LEU A 30 6.12 33.22 -28.21
N GLY A 31 5.88 33.64 -29.45
CA GLY A 31 6.31 34.96 -29.96
C GLY A 31 5.61 36.14 -29.28
N VAL A 32 4.33 35.98 -28.91
CA VAL A 32 3.55 37.03 -28.23
C VAL A 32 3.94 37.16 -26.75
N PHE A 33 4.25 36.04 -26.09
CA PHE A 33 4.70 36.02 -24.69
C PHE A 33 6.08 36.67 -24.51
N ILE A 34 7.02 36.40 -25.43
CA ILE A 34 8.36 37.00 -25.42
C ILE A 34 8.31 38.53 -25.67
N ARG A 35 7.39 39.01 -26.54
CA ARG A 35 7.17 40.45 -26.76
C ARG A 35 6.59 41.16 -25.53
N ARG A 36 5.66 40.53 -24.80
CA ARG A 36 5.09 41.09 -23.56
C ARG A 36 6.06 41.08 -22.37
N LEU A 37 6.92 40.08 -22.27
CA LEU A 37 8.00 40.08 -21.26
C LEU A 37 9.01 41.20 -21.52
N ARG A 38 9.41 41.43 -22.79
CA ARG A 38 10.30 42.57 -23.12
C ARG A 38 9.70 43.93 -22.78
N SER A 39 8.38 44.13 -22.88
CA SER A 39 7.76 45.42 -22.54
C SER A 39 7.61 45.66 -21.03
N LEU A 40 7.60 44.62 -20.20
CA LEU A 40 7.50 44.77 -18.73
C LEU A 40 8.84 45.13 -18.07
N PHE A 41 9.99 44.82 -18.70
CA PHE A 41 11.32 45.02 -18.11
C PHE A 41 12.06 46.28 -18.61
N VAL A 42 11.45 47.10 -19.48
CA VAL A 42 12.03 48.40 -19.88
C VAL A 42 11.93 49.45 -18.75
N SER A 43 11.16 49.19 -17.70
CA SER A 43 10.98 50.13 -16.57
C SER A 43 11.90 49.88 -15.37
N PHE A 44 12.80 48.88 -15.43
CA PHE A 44 13.81 48.62 -14.40
C PHE A 44 15.14 48.38 -15.08
N ASP A 45 16.07 49.32 -14.92
CA ASP A 45 17.42 49.26 -15.48
C ASP A 45 18.26 48.22 -14.69
N MET A 46 18.02 46.94 -14.98
CA MET A 46 18.85 45.83 -14.52
C MET A 46 19.37 45.07 -15.74
N SER A 47 20.65 45.21 -16.05
CA SER A 47 21.29 44.42 -17.11
C SER A 47 21.52 42.99 -16.61
N PHE A 48 20.58 42.10 -16.87
CA PHE A 48 20.79 40.66 -16.69
C PHE A 48 21.52 40.10 -17.91
N ASN A 49 22.63 39.42 -17.68
CA ASN A 49 23.47 38.80 -18.71
C ASN A 49 22.62 37.78 -19.51
N ASN A 50 22.84 37.66 -20.82
CA ASN A 50 22.04 36.78 -21.70
C ASN A 50 21.98 35.33 -21.20
N PHE A 51 23.01 34.89 -20.46
CA PHE A 51 23.07 33.59 -19.78
C PHE A 51 21.96 33.35 -18.75
N PHE A 52 21.45 34.39 -18.09
CA PHE A 52 20.41 34.29 -17.06
C PHE A 52 19.04 33.98 -17.69
N PHE A 53 18.74 34.60 -18.84
CA PHE A 53 17.49 34.33 -19.56
C PHE A 53 17.50 32.96 -20.24
N THR A 54 18.64 32.50 -20.77
CA THR A 54 18.76 31.13 -21.31
C THR A 54 18.63 30.08 -20.23
N SER A 55 19.15 30.31 -19.02
CA SER A 55 19.04 29.34 -17.92
C SER A 55 17.63 29.27 -17.32
N ILE A 56 16.89 30.39 -17.24
CA ILE A 56 15.47 30.37 -16.85
C ILE A 56 14.60 29.70 -17.93
N LEU A 57 14.84 29.98 -19.22
CA LEU A 57 14.08 29.35 -20.30
C LEU A 57 14.34 27.83 -20.35
N LEU A 58 15.58 27.40 -20.11
CA LEU A 58 15.94 25.98 -20.03
C LEU A 58 15.29 25.31 -18.80
N ALA A 59 15.29 25.98 -17.63
CA ALA A 59 14.62 25.46 -16.44
C ALA A 59 13.10 25.33 -16.63
N VAL A 60 12.45 26.29 -17.27
CA VAL A 60 11.00 26.23 -17.58
C VAL A 60 10.70 25.13 -18.61
N LEU A 61 11.51 24.99 -19.65
CA LEU A 61 11.36 23.93 -20.66
C LEU A 61 11.66 22.52 -20.09
N CYS A 62 12.53 22.40 -19.09
CA CYS A 62 12.80 21.14 -18.39
C CYS A 62 11.70 20.75 -17.38
N THR A 63 10.78 21.66 -17.03
CA THR A 63 9.70 21.38 -16.06
C THR A 63 8.36 20.95 -16.68
N THR A 64 8.21 20.96 -18.01
CA THR A 64 6.88 20.78 -18.66
C THR A 64 6.50 19.37 -19.06
N THR A 65 7.24 18.33 -18.67
CA THR A 65 6.74 16.94 -18.80
C THR A 65 7.15 16.08 -17.62
N VAL A 66 6.44 16.22 -16.50
CA VAL A 66 6.21 15.05 -15.64
C VAL A 66 5.18 14.20 -16.36
N ASN A 67 5.61 13.43 -17.36
CA ASN A 67 4.82 12.31 -17.84
C ASN A 67 4.98 11.22 -16.79
N ALA A 68 3.97 11.03 -15.95
CA ALA A 68 3.80 9.75 -15.29
C ALA A 68 3.74 8.71 -16.42
N VAL A 69 4.81 7.93 -16.59
CA VAL A 69 4.79 6.81 -17.53
C VAL A 69 3.59 5.95 -17.13
N PRO A 70 2.63 5.68 -18.05
CA PRO A 70 1.56 4.75 -17.74
C PRO A 70 2.21 3.45 -17.32
N ALA A 71 1.88 2.97 -16.12
CA ALA A 71 2.41 1.73 -15.62
C ALA A 71 2.16 0.63 -16.69
N PRO A 72 3.17 -0.19 -17.03
CA PRO A 72 3.03 -1.19 -18.08
C PRO A 72 1.93 -2.18 -17.70
N ALA A 73 1.28 -2.82 -18.69
CA ALA A 73 0.09 -3.66 -18.49
C ALA A 73 0.28 -4.85 -17.52
N TRP A 74 1.52 -5.18 -17.15
CA TRP A 74 1.86 -6.18 -16.15
C TRP A 74 1.97 -5.62 -14.72
N SER A 75 1.81 -4.32 -14.49
CA SER A 75 1.38 -3.78 -13.20
C SER A 75 -0.07 -4.22 -12.96
N LYS A 76 -0.26 -5.51 -12.73
CA LYS A 76 -1.55 -6.08 -12.38
C LYS A 76 -2.04 -5.32 -11.16
N ARG A 77 -3.20 -4.68 -11.30
CA ARG A 77 -3.80 -3.81 -10.29
C ARG A 77 -3.78 -4.50 -8.93
N SER A 78 -3.10 -3.88 -7.96
CA SER A 78 -3.00 -4.24 -6.52
C SER A 78 -4.34 -4.09 -5.79
N THR A 79 -5.44 -4.45 -6.45
CA THR A 79 -6.81 -4.30 -5.95
C THR A 79 -7.38 -5.60 -5.41
N HIS A 80 -6.70 -6.73 -5.59
CA HIS A 80 -7.19 -8.04 -5.16
C HIS A 80 -6.14 -8.80 -4.34
N GLY A 81 -6.59 -9.54 -3.34
CA GLY A 81 -5.82 -10.50 -2.54
C GLY A 81 -6.65 -11.75 -2.27
N LYS A 82 -6.05 -12.78 -1.69
CA LYS A 82 -6.76 -14.03 -1.35
C LYS A 82 -6.60 -14.32 0.13
N ILE A 83 -7.70 -14.70 0.76
CA ILE A 83 -7.75 -15.19 2.14
C ILE A 83 -8.30 -16.60 2.08
N THR A 84 -7.64 -17.55 2.75
CA THR A 84 -8.19 -18.90 2.91
C THR A 84 -8.59 -19.06 4.36
N ALA A 85 -9.89 -19.04 4.64
CA ALA A 85 -10.39 -19.31 5.97
C ALA A 85 -10.09 -20.77 6.35
N ARG A 86 -10.05 -21.06 7.66
CA ARG A 86 -9.76 -22.40 8.17
C ARG A 86 -10.78 -23.46 7.72
N SER A 87 -12.03 -23.06 7.45
CA SER A 87 -13.03 -23.91 6.79
C SER A 87 -12.65 -24.37 5.37
N GLY A 88 -11.54 -23.88 4.81
CA GLY A 88 -11.12 -24.07 3.42
C GLY A 88 -11.78 -23.09 2.45
N LEU A 89 -12.64 -22.19 2.95
CA LEU A 89 -13.30 -21.17 2.14
C LEU A 89 -12.25 -20.17 1.61
N LYS A 90 -12.19 -20.05 0.28
CA LYS A 90 -11.35 -19.06 -0.39
C LYS A 90 -12.15 -17.79 -0.60
N LEU A 91 -11.70 -16.72 0.02
CA LEU A 91 -12.25 -15.39 -0.04
C LEU A 91 -11.32 -14.48 -0.83
N GLU A 92 -11.91 -13.50 -1.50
CA GLU A 92 -11.18 -12.44 -2.16
C GLU A 92 -11.15 -11.21 -1.25
N TYR A 93 -9.96 -10.71 -1.00
CA TYR A 93 -9.78 -9.36 -0.49
C TYR A 93 -9.83 -8.40 -1.67
N TYR A 94 -10.61 -7.32 -1.58
CA TYR A 94 -10.73 -6.34 -2.65
C TYR A 94 -10.64 -4.91 -2.14
N GLN A 95 -9.89 -4.07 -2.85
CA GLN A 95 -9.90 -2.63 -2.72
C GLN A 95 -10.20 -1.97 -4.08
N PRO A 96 -11.07 -0.95 -4.15
CA PRO A 96 -11.28 -0.17 -5.35
C PRO A 96 -9.98 0.49 -5.83
N GLU A 97 -9.93 0.78 -7.12
CA GLU A 97 -8.78 1.44 -7.74
C GLU A 97 -8.51 2.79 -7.07
N SER A 98 -7.27 2.98 -6.62
CA SER A 98 -6.85 4.21 -5.96
C SER A 98 -6.45 5.29 -6.96
N GLN A 99 -6.85 6.52 -6.67
CA GLN A 99 -6.43 7.73 -7.36
C GLN A 99 -5.54 8.55 -6.45
N PHE A 100 -4.47 9.14 -6.99
CA PHE A 100 -3.54 9.97 -6.24
C PHE A 100 -3.25 11.27 -6.99
N LYS A 101 -3.25 12.40 -6.26
CA LYS A 101 -2.91 13.72 -6.79
C LYS A 101 -2.10 14.53 -5.78
N THR A 102 -1.19 15.36 -6.29
CA THR A 102 -0.44 16.35 -5.52
C THR A 102 -0.88 17.77 -5.87
N TYR A 103 -0.69 18.70 -4.94
CA TYR A 103 -1.18 20.07 -5.03
C TYR A 103 -0.10 21.08 -4.63
N GLY A 104 -0.11 22.25 -5.27
CA GLY A 104 0.82 23.36 -5.00
C GLY A 104 0.48 24.21 -3.78
N GLY A 105 -0.13 23.60 -2.75
CA GLY A 105 -0.60 24.27 -1.54
C GLY A 105 -2.00 24.88 -1.70
N LEU A 106 -2.99 24.30 -1.02
CA LEU A 106 -4.36 24.80 -0.94
C LEU A 106 -4.75 25.04 0.52
N THR A 107 -5.13 26.28 0.84
CA THR A 107 -5.56 26.69 2.19
C THR A 107 -6.98 26.24 2.48
N ASN A 108 -7.19 25.37 3.48
CA ASN A 108 -8.34 25.29 4.40
C ASN A 108 -8.58 23.87 5.00
N ASN A 109 -9.50 23.83 5.98
CA ASN A 109 -10.02 22.66 6.70
C ASN A 109 -10.16 21.40 5.82
N THR A 110 -9.52 20.32 6.27
CA THR A 110 -9.41 19.01 5.62
C THR A 110 -10.69 18.51 4.97
N LEU A 111 -11.81 18.49 5.71
CA LEU A 111 -13.06 17.91 5.24
C LEU A 111 -13.67 18.74 4.11
N THR A 112 -13.78 20.05 4.31
CA THR A 112 -14.33 20.99 3.33
C THR A 112 -13.50 21.00 2.04
N TRP A 113 -12.17 20.88 2.15
CA TRP A 113 -11.32 20.79 0.97
C TRP A 113 -11.56 19.48 0.20
N ILE A 114 -11.56 18.32 0.87
CA ILE A 114 -11.80 17.03 0.20
C ILE A 114 -13.20 17.01 -0.44
N GLN A 115 -14.22 17.47 0.28
CA GLN A 115 -15.60 17.58 -0.21
C GLN A 115 -15.66 18.44 -1.47
N ASN A 116 -15.03 19.61 -1.47
CA ASN A 116 -14.99 20.49 -2.64
C ASN A 116 -14.21 19.88 -3.81
N GLN A 117 -13.06 19.24 -3.57
CA GLN A 117 -12.26 18.62 -4.64
C GLN A 117 -13.00 17.47 -5.33
N LEU A 118 -13.76 16.70 -4.56
CA LEU A 118 -14.46 15.53 -5.06
C LEU A 118 -15.94 15.76 -5.36
N GLN A 119 -16.43 16.99 -5.15
CA GLN A 119 -17.85 17.36 -5.28
C GLN A 119 -18.75 16.43 -4.44
N LEU A 120 -18.30 16.10 -3.23
CA LEU A 120 -19.03 15.22 -2.32
C LEU A 120 -19.98 16.04 -1.45
N ASP A 121 -21.07 15.40 -1.06
CA ASP A 121 -22.02 15.93 -0.09
C ASP A 121 -21.37 16.10 1.29
N ASP A 122 -21.90 17.00 2.13
CA ASP A 122 -21.39 17.26 3.48
C ASP A 122 -21.36 15.98 4.35
N SER A 123 -22.23 15.02 4.05
CA SER A 123 -22.32 13.69 4.68
C SER A 123 -21.59 12.56 3.94
N GLY A 124 -20.91 12.85 2.82
CA GLY A 124 -20.34 11.85 1.93
C GLY A 124 -19.03 11.24 2.41
N ILE A 125 -18.44 11.80 3.47
CA ILE A 125 -17.16 11.41 4.05
C ILE A 125 -17.23 11.47 5.57
N ALA A 126 -16.63 10.48 6.24
CA ALA A 126 -16.36 10.51 7.67
C ALA A 126 -14.85 10.58 7.95
N TRP A 127 -14.47 11.35 8.97
CA TRP A 127 -13.12 11.33 9.52
C TRP A 127 -12.87 10.05 10.31
N GLN A 128 -11.72 9.41 10.08
CA GLN A 128 -11.32 8.20 10.80
C GLN A 128 -10.25 8.53 11.86
N SER A 129 -9.14 9.12 11.43
CA SER A 129 -7.99 9.42 12.29
C SER A 129 -7.03 10.39 11.59
N GLY A 130 -5.98 10.82 12.29
CA GLY A 130 -4.90 11.61 11.71
C GLY A 130 -3.83 11.91 12.75
N TRP A 131 -2.69 12.42 12.29
CA TRP A 131 -1.61 12.90 13.16
C TRP A 131 -1.08 14.23 12.68
N SER A 132 -0.42 14.97 13.57
CA SER A 132 0.29 16.20 13.23
C SER A 132 1.62 16.28 13.96
N MET A 133 2.67 16.67 13.25
CA MET A 133 4.00 16.93 13.80
C MET A 133 4.60 18.14 13.09
N HIS A 134 5.01 19.14 13.88
CA HIS A 134 5.51 20.42 13.38
C HIS A 134 4.55 21.05 12.35
N ASN A 135 4.99 21.20 11.10
CA ASN A 135 4.21 21.77 10.02
C ASN A 135 3.63 20.73 9.06
N VAL A 136 3.69 19.43 9.40
CA VAL A 136 3.10 18.36 8.60
C VAL A 136 1.96 17.71 9.37
N SER A 137 0.88 17.39 8.68
CA SER A 137 -0.17 16.53 9.23
C SER A 137 -0.73 15.59 8.18
N CYS A 138 -1.32 14.50 8.64
CA CYS A 138 -2.08 13.60 7.79
C CYS A 138 -3.50 13.43 8.33
N GLY A 139 -4.41 13.05 7.43
CA GLY A 139 -5.77 12.67 7.76
C GLY A 139 -6.19 11.43 7.00
N TYR A 140 -6.96 10.58 7.66
CA TYR A 140 -7.59 9.40 7.10
C TYR A 140 -9.10 9.56 7.14
N VAL A 141 -9.75 9.26 6.02
CA VAL A 141 -11.18 9.44 5.82
C VAL A 141 -11.78 8.21 5.15
N LYS A 142 -13.10 8.04 5.32
CA LYS A 142 -13.89 6.98 4.68
C LYS A 142 -15.03 7.59 3.88
N GLN A 143 -15.32 7.04 2.71
CA GLN A 143 -16.55 7.37 2.00
C GLN A 143 -17.75 6.87 2.81
N VAL A 144 -18.88 7.57 2.71
CA VAL A 144 -20.11 7.27 3.45
C VAL A 144 -21.32 7.25 2.52
N HIS A 145 -22.23 6.32 2.78
CA HIS A 145 -23.56 6.26 2.17
C HIS A 145 -24.60 5.95 3.24
N ASP A 146 -25.70 6.71 3.28
CA ASP A 146 -26.75 6.60 4.29
C ASP A 146 -26.24 6.63 5.76
N GLY A 147 -25.18 7.38 6.02
CA GLY A 147 -24.54 7.44 7.35
C GLY A 147 -23.70 6.21 7.71
N ILE A 148 -23.56 5.24 6.80
CA ILE A 148 -22.78 4.01 6.97
C ILE A 148 -21.46 4.15 6.20
N PRO A 149 -20.30 3.96 6.84
CA PRO A 149 -19.01 4.08 6.19
C PRO A 149 -18.71 2.87 5.31
N PHE A 150 -18.00 3.11 4.21
CA PHE A 150 -17.38 2.05 3.43
C PHE A 150 -16.11 1.54 4.11
N VAL A 151 -15.87 0.24 4.06
CA VAL A 151 -14.66 -0.37 4.64
C VAL A 151 -13.45 -0.23 3.71
N ASN A 152 -13.64 -0.40 2.39
CA ASN A 152 -12.57 -0.40 1.39
C ASN A 152 -12.56 0.82 0.45
N ALA A 153 -13.50 1.77 0.61
CA ALA A 153 -13.46 3.07 -0.06
C ALA A 153 -12.93 4.16 0.90
N VAL A 154 -11.62 4.30 0.95
CA VAL A 154 -10.87 5.09 1.95
C VAL A 154 -10.09 6.22 1.28
N GLY A 155 -9.68 7.22 2.05
CA GLY A 155 -8.85 8.31 1.59
C GLY A 155 -7.80 8.71 2.61
N ASN A 156 -6.65 9.17 2.11
CA ASN A 156 -5.58 9.77 2.88
C ASN A 156 -5.27 11.17 2.33
N VAL A 157 -5.04 12.12 3.23
CA VAL A 157 -4.69 13.49 2.87
C VAL A 157 -3.47 13.92 3.66
N MET A 158 -2.54 14.59 2.99
CA MET A 158 -1.36 15.17 3.60
C MET A 158 -1.42 16.69 3.55
N PHE A 159 -0.99 17.31 4.64
CA PHE A 159 -0.88 18.76 4.77
C PHE A 159 0.56 19.17 5.06
N LYS A 160 0.92 20.34 4.54
CA LYS A 160 2.13 21.07 4.90
C LYS A 160 1.79 22.54 5.13
N ASP A 161 2.19 23.10 6.27
CA ASP A 161 1.90 24.48 6.66
C ASP A 161 0.40 24.82 6.55
N ASN A 162 -0.47 23.91 7.02
CA ASN A 162 -1.94 23.96 6.89
C ASN A 162 -2.49 23.92 5.46
N ASN A 163 -1.67 23.58 4.46
CA ASN A 163 -2.10 23.44 3.08
C ASN A 163 -2.18 21.97 2.68
N ALA A 164 -3.26 21.56 2.02
CA ALA A 164 -3.32 20.23 1.41
C ALA A 164 -2.27 20.14 0.29
N VAL A 165 -1.39 19.14 0.36
CA VAL A 165 -0.30 18.93 -0.60
C VAL A 165 -0.40 17.60 -1.35
N ALA A 166 -1.09 16.61 -0.78
CA ALA A 166 -1.38 15.35 -1.45
C ALA A 166 -2.70 14.75 -0.97
N PHE A 167 -3.37 14.05 -1.87
CA PHE A 167 -4.58 13.31 -1.56
C PHE A 167 -4.64 12.03 -2.39
N GLY A 168 -4.76 10.90 -1.71
CA GLY A 168 -5.02 9.59 -2.28
C GLY A 168 -6.38 9.07 -1.82
N ASN A 169 -7.12 8.40 -2.70
CA ASN A 169 -8.39 7.78 -2.31
C ASN A 169 -8.77 6.62 -3.23
N SER A 170 -9.57 5.69 -2.70
CA SER A 170 -10.22 4.59 -3.42
C SER A 170 -11.74 4.79 -3.49
N PHE A 171 -12.22 6.04 -3.52
CA PHE A 171 -13.66 6.31 -3.51
C PHE A 171 -14.33 5.90 -4.82
N ILE A 172 -15.57 5.44 -4.70
CA ILE A 172 -16.39 5.04 -5.84
C ILE A 172 -17.37 6.14 -6.23
N ASP A 173 -17.79 6.13 -7.50
CA ASP A 173 -18.89 6.97 -7.98
C ASP A 173 -20.23 6.40 -7.52
N LYS A 174 -20.74 6.90 -6.37
CA LYS A 174 -22.02 6.46 -5.78
C LYS A 174 -23.21 6.63 -6.72
N ALA A 175 -23.15 7.55 -7.70
CA ALA A 175 -24.25 7.77 -8.64
C ALA A 175 -24.32 6.70 -9.74
N LYS A 176 -23.20 6.01 -10.01
CA LYS A 176 -23.12 4.90 -10.98
C LYS A 176 -23.15 3.53 -10.31
N ALA A 177 -22.75 3.45 -9.06
CA ALA A 177 -22.69 2.21 -8.31
C ALA A 177 -24.10 1.70 -7.93
N LYS A 178 -24.31 0.39 -8.06
CA LYS A 178 -25.46 -0.28 -7.46
C LYS A 178 -25.14 -0.54 -5.98
N ILE A 179 -25.76 0.24 -5.09
CA ILE A 179 -25.56 0.12 -3.64
C ILE A 179 -26.76 -0.61 -3.00
N ALA A 180 -26.48 -1.57 -2.13
CA ALA A 180 -27.50 -2.32 -1.40
C ALA A 180 -28.25 -1.44 -0.37
N PRO A 181 -29.51 -1.75 -0.03
CA PRO A 181 -30.26 -1.03 1.00
C PRO A 181 -29.52 -0.96 2.33
N SER A 182 -29.60 0.17 3.03
CA SER A 182 -28.91 0.42 4.31
C SER A 182 -29.53 -0.28 5.52
N LYS A 183 -30.71 -0.89 5.37
CA LYS A 183 -31.39 -1.63 6.42
C LYS A 183 -31.11 -3.14 6.29
N PRO A 184 -30.39 -3.77 7.24
CA PRO A 184 -30.09 -5.20 7.17
C PRO A 184 -31.37 -6.05 7.27
N THR A 185 -31.37 -7.23 6.65
CA THR A 185 -32.47 -8.20 6.76
C THR A 185 -32.10 -9.43 7.58
N ILE A 186 -30.81 -9.63 7.91
CA ILE A 186 -30.35 -10.65 8.87
C ILE A 186 -29.94 -10.01 10.19
N ASP A 187 -30.11 -10.75 11.29
CA ASP A 187 -29.69 -10.32 12.63
C ASP A 187 -28.16 -10.37 12.77
N SER A 188 -27.57 -9.47 13.56
CA SER A 188 -26.12 -9.46 13.78
C SER A 188 -25.64 -10.74 14.47
N LYS A 189 -26.47 -11.40 15.27
CA LYS A 189 -26.14 -12.69 15.92
C LYS A 189 -25.97 -13.82 14.91
N ASP A 190 -26.78 -13.83 13.85
CA ASP A 190 -26.64 -14.82 12.78
C ASP A 190 -25.33 -14.59 12.00
N ALA A 191 -24.95 -13.33 11.80
CA ALA A 191 -23.67 -12.97 11.20
C ALA A 191 -22.48 -13.38 12.09
N VAL A 192 -22.58 -13.22 13.42
CA VAL A 192 -21.58 -13.69 14.39
C VAL A 192 -21.42 -15.20 14.31
N ALA A 193 -22.52 -15.95 14.44
CA ALA A 193 -22.49 -17.41 14.37
C ALA A 193 -21.89 -17.91 13.03
N LYS A 194 -22.18 -17.20 11.94
CA LYS A 194 -21.58 -17.50 10.63
C LYS A 194 -20.07 -17.26 10.61
N ALA A 195 -19.61 -16.14 11.15
CA ALA A 195 -18.18 -15.80 11.23
C ALA A 195 -17.42 -16.83 12.09
N GLU A 196 -17.92 -17.11 13.30
CA GLU A 196 -17.32 -18.07 14.23
C GLU A 196 -17.18 -19.46 13.58
N SER A 197 -18.21 -19.91 12.87
CA SER A 197 -18.19 -21.19 12.16
C SER A 197 -17.20 -21.23 10.98
N VAL A 198 -17.04 -20.15 10.23
CA VAL A 198 -16.21 -20.12 9.01
C VAL A 198 -14.73 -19.98 9.32
N PHE A 199 -14.40 -19.19 10.33
CA PHE A 199 -13.03 -18.89 10.73
C PHE A 199 -12.54 -19.72 11.92
N ASP A 200 -13.41 -20.55 12.51
CA ASP A 200 -13.09 -21.36 13.70
C ASP A 200 -12.57 -20.47 14.82
N GLY A 201 -13.31 -19.42 15.16
CA GLY A 201 -12.94 -18.43 16.20
C GLY A 201 -14.16 -17.97 16.99
N THR A 202 -13.95 -17.07 17.95
CA THR A 202 -15.03 -16.49 18.77
C THR A 202 -15.03 -14.96 18.73
N ASN A 203 -16.22 -14.36 18.84
CA ASN A 203 -16.40 -12.91 19.03
C ASN A 203 -16.43 -12.51 20.53
N THR A 204 -16.21 -13.46 21.46
CA THR A 204 -16.28 -13.19 22.91
C THR A 204 -15.25 -12.16 23.35
N GLY A 205 -15.70 -11.06 23.95
CA GLY A 205 -14.82 -9.98 24.42
C GLY A 205 -14.31 -9.04 23.31
N LEU A 206 -14.73 -9.27 22.06
CA LEU A 206 -14.44 -8.39 20.92
C LEU A 206 -15.60 -7.40 20.70
N PRO A 207 -15.39 -6.33 19.91
CA PRO A 207 -16.44 -5.38 19.59
C PRO A 207 -17.66 -6.04 18.95
N GLU A 208 -18.84 -5.49 19.25
CA GLU A 208 -20.10 -5.86 18.59
C GLU A 208 -20.02 -5.62 17.08
N PRO A 209 -20.72 -6.43 16.25
CA PRO A 209 -20.75 -6.24 14.81
C PRO A 209 -21.20 -4.83 14.42
N SER A 210 -20.50 -4.25 13.45
CA SER A 210 -20.85 -2.93 12.89
C SER A 210 -21.32 -3.07 11.44
N LEU A 211 -22.33 -2.29 11.07
CA LEU A 211 -22.75 -2.18 9.67
C LEU A 211 -21.72 -1.35 8.91
N LYS A 212 -21.26 -1.88 7.77
CA LYS A 212 -20.36 -1.21 6.83
C LYS A 212 -20.84 -1.45 5.40
N TYR A 213 -20.42 -0.60 4.48
CA TYR A 213 -20.49 -0.92 3.05
C TYR A 213 -19.18 -1.53 2.56
N TRP A 214 -19.25 -2.62 1.79
CA TRP A 214 -18.10 -3.22 1.12
C TRP A 214 -18.28 -3.15 -0.40
N VAL A 215 -17.34 -2.51 -1.09
CA VAL A 215 -17.33 -2.44 -2.55
C VAL A 215 -16.88 -3.79 -3.11
N ARG A 216 -17.61 -4.29 -4.11
CA ARG A 216 -17.31 -5.51 -4.87
C ARG A 216 -16.43 -5.22 -6.09
N PRO A 217 -15.74 -6.23 -6.65
CA PRO A 217 -14.96 -6.07 -7.89
C PRO A 217 -15.74 -5.53 -9.09
N ASP A 218 -17.06 -5.75 -9.14
CA ASP A 218 -17.95 -5.23 -10.18
C ASP A 218 -18.35 -3.76 -10.00
N GLY A 219 -17.87 -3.10 -8.93
CA GLY A 219 -18.19 -1.72 -8.58
C GLY A 219 -19.52 -1.53 -7.85
N SER A 220 -20.27 -2.60 -7.58
CA SER A 220 -21.44 -2.56 -6.69
C SER A 220 -21.01 -2.54 -5.21
N ALA A 221 -21.91 -2.20 -4.30
CA ALA A 221 -21.63 -2.19 -2.87
C ALA A 221 -22.63 -3.05 -2.08
N ALA A 222 -22.09 -3.93 -1.22
CA ALA A 222 -22.84 -4.73 -0.27
C ALA A 222 -22.98 -3.98 1.05
N LEU A 223 -24.15 -4.06 1.69
CA LEU A 223 -24.23 -3.82 3.11
C LEU A 223 -23.71 -5.08 3.81
N VAL A 224 -22.78 -4.94 4.74
CA VAL A 224 -22.19 -6.06 5.47
C VAL A 224 -22.26 -5.84 6.98
N HIS A 225 -22.43 -6.92 7.73
CA HIS A 225 -22.02 -6.99 9.13
C HIS A 225 -20.51 -7.28 9.16
N ALA A 226 -19.74 -6.32 9.69
CA ALA A 226 -18.33 -6.49 9.98
C ALA A 226 -18.16 -7.11 11.37
N VAL A 227 -17.73 -8.36 11.43
CA VAL A 227 -17.66 -9.17 12.64
C VAL A 227 -16.21 -9.54 12.92
N GLN A 228 -15.71 -9.19 14.10
CA GLN A 228 -14.38 -9.64 14.54
C GLN A 228 -14.47 -11.03 15.19
N VAL A 229 -13.60 -11.95 14.80
CA VAL A 229 -13.47 -13.27 15.41
C VAL A 229 -12.02 -13.61 15.64
N GLN A 230 -11.73 -14.21 16.79
CA GLN A 230 -10.37 -14.58 17.18
C GLN A 230 -10.32 -16.04 17.62
N ASN A 231 -9.25 -16.74 17.27
CA ASN A 231 -8.91 -18.03 17.86
C ASN A 231 -7.51 -17.95 18.47
N GLU A 232 -7.46 -17.77 19.78
CA GLU A 232 -6.20 -17.67 20.53
C GLU A 232 -5.36 -18.95 20.44
N SER A 233 -6.00 -20.12 20.38
CA SER A 233 -5.29 -21.41 20.39
C SER A 233 -4.43 -21.64 19.15
N VAL A 234 -4.77 -20.97 18.04
CA VAL A 234 -4.04 -21.06 16.76
C VAL A 234 -3.60 -19.68 16.27
N GLY A 235 -3.68 -18.66 17.11
CA GLY A 235 -3.16 -17.32 16.84
C GLY A 235 -3.88 -16.55 15.73
N THR A 236 -5.15 -16.84 15.41
CA THR A 236 -5.85 -16.15 14.31
C THR A 236 -6.76 -15.04 14.79
N SER A 237 -6.89 -13.96 14.01
CA SER A 237 -7.81 -12.85 14.24
C SER A 237 -8.30 -12.30 12.90
N TYR A 238 -9.61 -12.22 12.69
CA TYR A 238 -10.21 -11.76 11.44
C TYR A 238 -11.31 -10.73 11.70
N GLU A 239 -11.48 -9.74 10.81
CA GLU A 239 -12.74 -9.03 10.61
C GLU A 239 -13.44 -9.58 9.37
N ALA A 240 -14.46 -10.39 9.56
CA ALA A 240 -15.27 -10.99 8.50
C ALA A 240 -16.35 -10.01 8.01
N PHE A 241 -16.60 -9.99 6.70
CA PHE A 241 -17.63 -9.17 6.07
C PHE A 241 -18.78 -10.06 5.57
N ILE A 242 -19.86 -10.14 6.35
CA ILE A 242 -21.03 -10.99 6.06
C ILE A 242 -22.09 -10.12 5.40
N ASP A 243 -22.56 -10.48 4.20
CA ASP A 243 -23.64 -9.77 3.52
C ASP A 243 -24.87 -9.69 4.43
N ALA A 244 -25.31 -8.46 4.71
CA ALA A 244 -26.35 -8.18 5.67
C ALA A 244 -27.77 -8.55 5.17
N HIS A 245 -27.87 -9.09 3.95
CA HIS A 245 -29.10 -9.59 3.37
C HIS A 245 -29.11 -11.09 3.11
N SER A 246 -28.02 -11.63 2.57
CA SER A 246 -27.92 -13.07 2.24
C SER A 246 -27.29 -13.92 3.33
N GLY A 247 -26.50 -13.33 4.24
CA GLY A 247 -25.70 -14.07 5.22
C GLY A 247 -24.46 -14.74 4.65
N GLU A 248 -24.11 -14.45 3.39
CA GLU A 248 -22.89 -14.96 2.76
C GLU A 248 -21.65 -14.23 3.28
N VAL A 249 -20.54 -14.96 3.49
CA VAL A 249 -19.25 -14.33 3.79
C VAL A 249 -18.65 -13.84 2.48
N LEU A 250 -18.60 -12.53 2.28
CA LEU A 250 -18.14 -11.93 1.03
C LEU A 250 -16.61 -11.77 1.00
N SER A 251 -16.03 -11.40 2.13
CA SER A 251 -14.61 -11.12 2.27
C SER A 251 -14.24 -11.10 3.76
N ALA A 252 -12.97 -10.89 4.06
CA ALA A 252 -12.46 -10.67 5.41
C ALA A 252 -11.22 -9.78 5.37
N THR A 253 -10.83 -9.27 6.53
CA THR A 253 -9.49 -8.74 6.78
C THR A 253 -8.83 -9.63 7.81
N ASP A 254 -7.60 -10.06 7.55
CA ASP A 254 -6.78 -10.74 8.54
C ASP A 254 -6.13 -9.67 9.43
N PHE A 255 -6.33 -9.78 10.74
CA PHE A 255 -5.79 -8.89 11.77
C PHE A 255 -4.62 -9.50 12.51
N VAL A 256 -4.22 -10.73 12.19
CA VAL A 256 -3.01 -11.30 12.78
C VAL A 256 -1.82 -10.44 12.39
N SER A 257 -1.17 -9.91 13.42
CA SER A 257 0.16 -9.34 13.31
C SER A 257 1.12 -10.51 13.22
N ASP A 258 1.43 -10.90 11.98
CA ASP A 258 2.18 -12.11 11.69
C ASP A 258 3.67 -11.95 11.96
N SER A 259 4.27 -10.77 12.21
CA SER A 259 5.69 -10.76 12.62
C SER A 259 6.16 -9.50 13.36
N THR A 260 6.88 -9.70 14.47
CA THR A 260 7.58 -8.63 15.21
C THR A 260 9.08 -8.93 15.27
N PHE A 261 9.93 -7.98 14.89
CA PHE A 261 11.38 -8.13 14.92
C PHE A 261 12.02 -7.06 15.79
N ARG A 262 12.88 -7.45 16.74
CA ARG A 262 13.84 -6.51 17.32
C ARG A 262 15.01 -6.37 16.35
N GLY A 263 15.12 -5.21 15.69
CA GLY A 263 16.08 -5.01 14.61
C GLY A 263 16.53 -3.57 14.47
N LEU A 264 17.52 -3.38 13.59
CA LEU A 264 17.91 -2.07 13.13
C LEU A 264 17.00 -1.71 11.97
N SER A 265 16.12 -0.73 12.18
CA SER A 265 15.25 -0.22 11.11
C SER A 265 16.08 0.21 9.89
N VAL A 266 15.55 -0.01 8.69
CA VAL A 266 16.18 0.41 7.43
C VAL A 266 16.36 1.93 7.30
N GLN A 267 15.79 2.73 8.23
CA GLN A 267 16.02 4.17 8.31
C GLN A 267 17.21 4.56 9.20
N LYS A 268 17.84 3.61 9.90
CA LYS A 268 19.00 3.81 10.79
C LYS A 268 20.27 3.25 10.17
N THR A 269 21.43 3.79 10.58
CA THR A 269 22.71 3.48 9.91
C THR A 269 23.61 2.55 10.73
N ASN A 270 23.57 2.64 12.06
CA ASN A 270 24.39 1.77 12.92
C ASN A 270 23.61 1.22 14.12
N LEU A 271 24.18 0.20 14.78
CA LEU A 271 23.58 -0.40 15.97
C LEU A 271 23.48 0.57 17.16
N ASP A 272 24.34 1.61 17.18
CA ASP A 272 24.33 2.64 18.24
C ASP A 272 23.09 3.56 18.16
N ASP A 273 22.46 3.67 16.98
CA ASP A 273 21.17 4.35 16.78
C ASP A 273 19.99 3.62 17.49
N GLY A 274 20.28 2.44 18.05
CA GLY A 274 19.38 1.65 18.88
C GLY A 274 18.48 0.71 18.06
N LEU A 275 18.39 -0.54 18.55
CA LEU A 275 17.44 -1.53 18.07
C LEU A 275 16.02 -1.19 18.55
N GLU A 276 15.04 -1.37 17.68
CA GLU A 276 13.63 -1.15 18.01
C GLU A 276 12.79 -2.37 17.68
N LEU A 277 11.60 -2.45 18.28
CA LEU A 277 10.60 -3.45 17.91
C LEU A 277 9.88 -2.94 16.66
N ILE A 278 10.04 -3.68 15.58
CA ILE A 278 9.44 -3.44 14.28
C ILE A 278 8.27 -4.41 14.17
N VAL A 279 7.07 -3.87 14.10
CA VAL A 279 5.81 -4.64 14.11
C VAL A 279 5.20 -4.58 12.72
N ASP A 280 4.81 -5.75 12.19
CA ASP A 280 4.17 -5.92 10.88
C ASP A 280 4.91 -5.23 9.73
N PRO A 281 6.20 -5.54 9.51
CA PRO A 281 6.98 -4.87 8.47
C PRO A 281 6.64 -5.29 7.03
N GLU A 282 5.81 -6.31 6.85
CA GLU A 282 5.57 -6.96 5.55
C GLU A 282 4.68 -6.11 4.62
N ASP A 283 5.07 -5.92 3.36
CA ASP A 283 4.20 -5.34 2.33
C ASP A 283 3.54 -6.45 1.52
N PHE A 284 2.29 -6.79 1.84
CA PHE A 284 1.52 -7.82 1.13
C PHE A 284 1.31 -7.57 -0.38
N ARG A 285 1.63 -6.38 -0.90
CA ARG A 285 1.62 -6.13 -2.34
C ARG A 285 2.84 -6.72 -3.02
N ALA A 286 4.00 -6.58 -2.38
CA ALA A 286 5.26 -7.14 -2.85
C ALA A 286 5.43 -8.61 -2.42
N SER A 287 4.89 -8.97 -1.25
CA SER A 287 4.90 -10.31 -0.66
C SER A 287 3.49 -10.84 -0.39
N PRO A 288 2.73 -11.29 -1.40
CA PRO A 288 1.33 -11.70 -1.24
C PRO A 288 1.07 -12.87 -0.29
N ASN A 289 2.10 -13.65 0.06
CA ASN A 289 2.01 -14.76 1.01
C ASN A 289 2.66 -14.41 2.38
N GLY A 290 2.97 -13.13 2.63
CA GLY A 290 3.79 -12.69 3.75
C GLY A 290 5.26 -13.08 3.59
N TRP A 291 6.05 -12.89 4.65
CA TRP A 291 7.48 -13.24 4.70
C TRP A 291 7.70 -14.67 5.22
N ASN A 292 6.90 -15.13 6.18
CA ASN A 292 7.07 -16.41 6.87
C ASN A 292 6.21 -17.54 6.27
N SER A 293 6.32 -17.76 4.95
CA SER A 293 5.67 -18.87 4.23
C SER A 293 6.67 -19.59 3.33
N LEU A 294 6.76 -20.93 3.37
CA LEU A 294 7.61 -21.72 2.49
C LEU A 294 6.81 -22.88 1.86
N ASP A 295 6.82 -23.00 0.54
CA ASP A 295 6.11 -24.04 -0.22
C ASP A 295 4.62 -24.20 0.13
N GLY A 296 3.98 -23.09 0.54
CA GLY A 296 2.56 -23.05 0.92
C GLY A 296 2.28 -23.49 2.37
N ALA A 297 3.31 -23.73 3.17
CA ALA A 297 3.21 -23.91 4.61
C ALA A 297 3.61 -22.62 5.34
N ASN A 298 2.89 -22.29 6.42
CA ASN A 298 3.28 -21.19 7.31
C ASN A 298 4.48 -21.64 8.15
N MET A 299 5.48 -20.78 8.21
CA MET A 299 6.71 -21.00 8.95
C MET A 299 6.69 -20.16 10.22
N THR A 300 7.32 -20.66 11.27
CA THR A 300 7.48 -19.95 12.54
C THR A 300 8.92 -19.48 12.77
N ASP A 301 9.79 -19.65 11.78
CA ASP A 301 11.21 -19.32 11.82
C ASP A 301 11.60 -18.40 10.65
N THR A 302 12.91 -18.15 10.48
CA THR A 302 13.46 -17.31 9.40
C THR A 302 13.57 -18.04 8.06
N SER A 303 12.67 -18.99 7.79
CA SER A 303 12.51 -19.66 6.50
C SER A 303 11.30 -19.08 5.78
N GLY A 304 11.56 -18.21 4.80
CA GLY A 304 10.53 -17.52 4.03
C GLY A 304 10.59 -17.84 2.53
N ASN A 305 9.54 -17.44 1.82
CA ASN A 305 9.42 -17.54 0.37
C ASN A 305 10.32 -16.54 -0.37
N ASN A 306 10.65 -15.41 0.26
CA ASN A 306 11.54 -14.41 -0.35
C ASN A 306 13.00 -14.57 0.11
N ALA A 307 13.19 -14.94 1.37
CA ALA A 307 14.51 -15.10 1.98
C ALA A 307 14.51 -16.26 2.98
N ILE A 308 15.62 -16.98 3.04
CA ILE A 308 15.90 -17.96 4.09
C ILE A 308 17.23 -17.57 4.72
N ILE A 309 17.23 -17.35 6.03
CA ILE A 309 18.45 -16.99 6.77
C ILE A 309 18.86 -18.12 7.70
N LEU A 310 20.11 -18.56 7.56
CA LEU A 310 20.73 -19.64 8.31
C LEU A 310 21.98 -19.12 9.03
N ALA A 311 22.26 -19.63 10.24
CA ALA A 311 23.54 -19.42 10.91
C ALA A 311 24.37 -20.72 10.83
N LEU A 312 25.60 -20.63 10.36
CA LEU A 312 26.50 -21.77 10.22
C LEU A 312 27.22 -22.04 11.55
N ASN A 313 27.15 -23.27 12.06
CA ASN A 313 28.21 -23.81 12.92
C ASN A 313 28.74 -25.11 12.30
N THR A 314 29.96 -25.49 12.67
CA THR A 314 30.77 -26.50 11.96
C THR A 314 30.34 -27.96 12.14
N THR A 315 29.13 -28.24 12.66
CA THR A 315 28.75 -29.64 12.89
C THR A 315 27.29 -29.98 12.59
N GLU A 316 26.34 -29.05 12.55
CA GLU A 316 24.96 -29.38 12.13
C GLU A 316 24.31 -28.25 11.31
N LEU A 317 23.56 -28.63 10.27
CA LEU A 317 22.64 -27.75 9.55
C LEU A 317 21.46 -27.48 10.51
N PHE A 318 21.50 -26.38 11.27
CA PHE A 318 20.42 -26.09 12.21
C PHE A 318 19.15 -25.67 11.50
N LEU A 319 18.12 -26.50 11.66
CA LEU A 319 16.72 -26.13 11.67
C LEU A 319 16.41 -25.23 12.88
N GLU A 320 15.45 -24.33 12.67
CA GLU A 320 14.71 -23.55 13.67
C GLU A 320 15.43 -22.34 14.29
N GLY A 321 15.11 -21.15 13.75
CA GLY A 321 15.10 -19.93 14.54
C GLY A 321 14.09 -20.11 15.67
N GLN A 322 14.56 -20.08 16.91
CA GLN A 322 13.68 -20.25 18.07
C GLN A 322 12.60 -19.17 18.05
N VAL A 323 11.37 -19.63 17.93
CA VAL A 323 10.13 -18.91 18.18
C VAL A 323 10.19 -18.28 19.57
N GLY A 324 9.71 -17.04 19.72
CA GLY A 324 9.34 -16.53 21.03
C GLY A 324 8.24 -17.41 21.65
N GLY A 325 8.64 -18.37 22.48
CA GLY A 325 7.86 -19.05 23.53
C GLY A 325 6.60 -19.87 23.16
N ASN A 326 5.82 -19.54 22.13
CA ASN A 326 4.43 -20.03 22.02
C ASN A 326 3.90 -20.17 20.56
N GLY A 327 4.75 -20.29 19.54
CA GLY A 327 4.27 -20.34 18.14
C GLY A 327 3.95 -18.97 17.52
N SER A 328 4.16 -17.88 18.26
CA SER A 328 4.05 -16.50 17.76
C SER A 328 5.34 -16.08 17.06
N LEU A 329 5.21 -15.43 15.91
CA LEU A 329 6.30 -14.87 15.09
C LEU A 329 6.91 -13.59 15.72
N THR A 330 7.26 -13.68 17.00
CA THR A 330 7.95 -12.63 17.75
C THR A 330 9.44 -12.97 17.85
N PHE A 331 10.26 -12.23 17.11
CA PHE A 331 11.71 -12.30 17.09
C PHE A 331 12.33 -11.17 17.92
N ASP A 332 12.10 -11.22 19.24
CA ASP A 332 12.60 -10.22 20.20
C ASP A 332 13.94 -10.67 20.82
N PHE A 333 14.99 -10.67 20.00
CA PHE A 333 16.34 -10.97 20.46
C PHE A 333 17.15 -9.70 20.71
N THR A 334 17.81 -9.64 21.86
CA THR A 334 18.65 -8.50 22.23
C THR A 334 20.10 -8.76 21.85
N TYR A 335 20.78 -7.76 21.28
CA TYR A 335 22.21 -7.84 20.99
C TYR A 335 23.03 -7.41 22.22
N ASP A 336 23.94 -8.25 22.68
CA ASP A 336 24.86 -7.97 23.79
C ASP A 336 26.31 -7.90 23.29
N SER A 337 26.80 -6.66 23.15
CA SER A 337 28.18 -6.38 22.70
C SER A 337 29.26 -6.85 23.68
N SER A 338 28.91 -7.24 24.91
CA SER A 338 29.84 -7.83 25.88
C SER A 338 30.07 -9.34 25.69
N LYS A 339 29.27 -9.98 24.81
CA LYS A 339 29.34 -11.40 24.50
C LYS A 339 30.01 -11.65 23.15
N ASP A 340 30.48 -12.88 22.95
CA ASP A 340 31.03 -13.31 21.66
C ASP A 340 29.95 -13.21 20.56
N PRO A 341 30.30 -12.85 19.31
CA PRO A 341 29.34 -12.85 18.20
C PRO A 341 28.67 -14.21 17.95
N THR A 342 29.35 -15.31 18.30
CA THR A 342 28.83 -16.69 18.22
C THR A 342 27.96 -17.08 19.42
N ASP A 343 27.78 -16.19 20.41
CA ASP A 343 26.79 -16.39 21.46
C ASP A 343 25.41 -16.64 20.81
N PRO A 344 24.64 -17.65 21.27
CA PRO A 344 23.36 -18.00 20.67
C PRO A 344 22.38 -16.83 20.57
N ASN A 345 22.34 -15.94 21.57
CA ASN A 345 21.43 -14.80 21.58
C ASN A 345 21.86 -13.73 20.55
N ASN A 346 23.16 -13.45 20.45
CA ASN A 346 23.71 -12.55 19.41
C ASN A 346 23.50 -13.13 18.00
N THR A 347 23.65 -14.43 17.84
CA THR A 347 23.41 -15.13 16.57
C THR A 347 21.94 -15.05 16.17
N ASN A 348 21.01 -15.24 17.11
CA ASN A 348 19.58 -15.11 16.85
C ASN A 348 19.16 -13.67 16.54
N ALA A 349 19.72 -12.68 17.26
CA ALA A 349 19.50 -11.26 16.94
C ALA A 349 19.99 -10.91 15.53
N ALA A 350 21.18 -11.39 15.14
CA ALA A 350 21.70 -11.19 13.78
C ALA A 350 20.82 -11.87 12.72
N ARG A 351 20.32 -13.08 13.00
CA ARG A 351 19.45 -13.84 12.08
C ARG A 351 18.11 -13.13 11.85
N ALA A 352 17.44 -12.73 12.93
CA ALA A 352 16.17 -12.00 12.87
C ALA A 352 16.32 -10.68 12.11
N ASN A 353 17.37 -9.92 12.41
CA ASN A 353 17.65 -8.66 11.73
C ASN A 353 17.97 -8.86 10.24
N ALA A 354 18.75 -9.89 9.89
CA ALA A 354 19.04 -10.21 8.48
C ALA A 354 17.79 -10.65 7.71
N PHE A 355 16.88 -11.41 8.34
CA PHE A 355 15.62 -11.82 7.73
C PHE A 355 14.72 -10.60 7.48
N TYR A 356 14.63 -9.70 8.46
CA TYR A 356 13.92 -8.43 8.32
C TYR A 356 14.47 -7.58 7.16
N ILE A 357 15.80 -7.37 7.11
CA ILE A 357 16.43 -6.54 6.07
C ILE A 357 16.26 -7.17 4.69
N ALA A 358 16.46 -8.48 4.56
CA ALA A 358 16.36 -9.19 3.28
C ALA A 358 14.94 -9.11 2.70
N ASN A 359 13.92 -9.33 3.53
CA ASN A 359 12.53 -9.19 3.10
C ASN A 359 12.13 -7.74 2.85
N THR A 360 12.58 -6.79 3.67
CA THR A 360 12.33 -5.36 3.41
C THR A 360 12.94 -4.92 2.08
N PHE A 361 14.13 -5.42 1.76
CA PHE A 361 14.76 -5.15 0.48
C PHE A 361 13.99 -5.80 -0.68
N HIS A 362 13.54 -7.04 -0.53
CA HIS A 362 12.64 -7.68 -1.48
C HIS A 362 11.40 -6.82 -1.71
N ASP A 363 10.69 -6.45 -0.64
CA ASP A 363 9.44 -5.69 -0.71
C ASP A 363 9.62 -4.31 -1.33
N PHE A 364 10.78 -3.67 -1.15
CA PHE A 364 11.10 -2.42 -1.81
C PHE A 364 11.32 -2.57 -3.34
N THR A 365 11.77 -3.74 -3.79
CA THR A 365 12.18 -3.98 -5.20
C THR A 365 11.07 -4.53 -6.11
N TYR A 366 9.91 -4.89 -5.56
CA TYR A 366 8.75 -5.44 -6.26
C TYR A 366 7.53 -4.54 -6.09
#